data_AF-A0A8J2AS61-F1
#
_entry.id   AF-A0A8J2AS61-F1
#
_cell.length_a   1.000
_cell.length_b   1.000
_cell.length_c   1.000
_cell.angle_alpha   90.00
_cell.angle_beta   90.00
_cell.angle_gamma   90.00
#
_symmetry.space_group_name_H-M   'P 1'
#
loop_
_entity.id
_entity.type
_entity.pdbx_description
1 polymer ?
#
loop_
_entity_poly.entity_id
_entity_poly.type
_entity_poly.pdbx_seq_one_letter_code
_entity_poly.pdbx_strand_id
1 'polypeptide(L)'
;MAPPSSVPTTALVATSSLPALADSFRRKKLYSLAAFVFLCYLFRKHIRRALGWSEDADASISQSGLFIRSSIRNWILSNLGFPELLDARVSYTSNTDFNKVQAALLSTEHLGLGRVEKRTLAVRRLDEMFPNQYLRAKILKAAADCRDNEELILPIFLSATDKWHVLNTCTNAVSELFSSAHVYFNEARANDSYYRSAWYLFTITCTRNVAGGRFFITPSKPVHSGSDVGQLCLRIILVSENELRKIASGETSEPPKGFFNERHNGRWRVLVRMANLFIRQLESITDTTWDGNQDWGANLCGRLGATALERRKMRMQALGANSTCYESFATDLPSNLAYDPEDNCFLRIHIPYPGGQAVKAHDNNARACQDVVLYS
;
A
#
# COMPACT_ATOMS: atom_id res chain seq x y z
N MET A 1 33.87 50.23 -9.32
CA MET A 1 34.65 48.96 -9.37
C MET A 1 35.76 49.05 -8.34
N ALA A 2 35.61 48.31 -7.24
CA ALA A 2 36.63 48.10 -6.22
C ALA A 2 36.67 46.59 -5.94
N PRO A 3 37.84 45.96 -5.76
CA PRO A 3 37.91 44.52 -5.53
C PRO A 3 37.56 44.19 -4.07
N PRO A 4 36.85 43.08 -3.78
CA PRO A 4 36.66 42.65 -2.41
C PRO A 4 37.88 41.88 -1.90
N SER A 5 38.19 42.17 -0.65
CA SER A 5 39.26 41.64 0.21
C SER A 5 39.18 40.13 0.44
N SER A 6 40.34 39.47 0.37
CA SER A 6 40.57 38.06 0.71
C SER A 6 40.35 37.76 2.20
N VAL A 7 39.56 36.72 2.48
CA VAL A 7 39.34 36.13 3.82
C VAL A 7 40.37 35.01 4.05
N PRO A 8 40.93 34.84 5.27
CA PRO A 8 41.91 33.80 5.56
C PRO A 8 41.28 32.40 5.64
N THR A 9 41.93 31.44 4.99
CA THR A 9 41.59 30.02 5.00
C THR A 9 42.16 29.36 6.26
N THR A 10 41.30 29.07 7.24
CA THR A 10 41.67 28.25 8.41
C THR A 10 41.44 26.77 8.08
N ALA A 11 42.51 26.02 7.90
CA ALA A 11 42.46 24.57 7.69
C ALA A 11 42.12 23.85 9.01
N LEU A 12 40.93 23.24 9.06
CA LEU A 12 40.51 22.32 10.11
C LEU A 12 40.96 20.90 9.73
N VAL A 13 42.07 20.44 10.32
CA VAL A 13 42.51 19.05 10.27
C VAL A 13 41.63 18.25 11.25
N ALA A 14 40.61 17.57 10.72
CA ALA A 14 39.83 16.59 11.47
C ALA A 14 40.47 15.20 11.32
N THR A 15 40.74 14.57 12.46
CA THR A 15 41.44 13.31 12.64
C THR A 15 40.64 12.11 12.14
N SER A 16 41.25 11.34 11.22
CA SER A 16 40.78 10.06 10.73
C SER A 16 41.09 8.93 11.73
N SER A 17 40.10 8.50 12.53
CA SER A 17 40.27 7.29 13.40
C SER A 17 39.02 6.39 13.53
N LEU A 18 37.89 6.76 12.92
CA LEU A 18 36.64 5.99 12.99
C LEU A 18 36.63 4.60 12.29
N PRO A 19 37.36 4.34 11.18
CA PRO A 19 37.29 3.05 10.49
C PRO A 19 37.90 1.88 11.30
N ALA A 20 38.98 2.15 12.05
CA ALA A 20 39.73 1.10 12.77
C ALA A 20 38.95 0.53 13.96
N LEU A 21 38.10 1.36 14.60
CA LEU A 21 37.30 0.94 15.75
C LEU A 21 36.12 0.05 15.34
N ALA A 22 35.49 0.35 14.19
CA ALA A 22 34.41 -0.45 13.63
C ALA A 22 34.88 -1.86 13.21
N ASP A 23 36.09 -1.97 12.66
CA ASP A 23 36.68 -3.24 12.24
C ASP A 23 37.13 -4.13 13.41
N SER A 24 37.60 -3.53 14.50
CA SER A 24 37.90 -4.23 15.76
C SER A 24 36.64 -4.84 16.37
N PHE A 25 35.53 -4.09 16.34
CA PHE A 25 34.25 -4.55 16.88
C PHE A 25 33.64 -5.69 16.05
N ARG A 26 33.71 -5.62 14.71
CA ARG A 26 33.26 -6.68 13.80
C ARG A 26 34.05 -7.99 13.99
N ARG A 27 35.38 -7.90 14.12
CA ARG A 27 36.23 -9.09 14.34
C ARG A 27 35.91 -9.78 15.66
N LYS A 28 35.73 -9.03 16.75
CA LYS A 28 35.35 -9.59 18.05
C LYS A 28 34.00 -10.32 18.00
N LYS A 29 32.98 -9.74 17.35
CA LYS A 29 31.67 -10.40 17.15
C LYS A 29 31.80 -11.68 16.31
N LEU A 30 32.66 -11.70 15.29
CA LEU A 30 32.88 -12.88 14.44
C LEU A 30 33.54 -14.04 15.21
N TYR A 31 34.55 -13.75 16.04
CA TYR A 31 35.20 -14.78 16.87
C TYR A 31 34.28 -15.33 17.95
N SER A 32 33.44 -14.48 18.57
CA SER A 32 32.41 -14.94 19.51
C SER A 32 31.39 -15.85 18.84
N LEU A 33 30.96 -15.54 17.60
CA LEU A 33 30.04 -16.38 16.85
C LEU A 33 30.67 -17.74 16.46
N ALA A 34 31.92 -17.72 16.00
CA ALA A 34 32.64 -18.96 15.64
C ALA A 34 32.87 -19.87 16.86
N ALA A 35 33.29 -19.29 17.99
CA ALA A 35 33.46 -20.02 19.25
C ALA A 35 32.12 -20.59 19.75
N PHE A 36 31.03 -19.85 19.57
CA PHE A 36 29.68 -20.31 19.91
C PHE A 36 29.22 -21.48 19.05
N VAL A 37 29.38 -21.39 17.72
CA VAL A 37 29.05 -22.49 16.80
C VAL A 37 29.86 -23.75 17.15
N PHE A 38 31.13 -23.57 17.50
CA PHE A 38 31.99 -24.65 17.96
C PHE A 38 31.53 -25.25 19.30
N LEU A 39 31.15 -24.44 20.28
CA LEU A 39 30.58 -24.90 21.55
C LEU A 39 29.27 -25.65 21.37
N CYS A 40 28.37 -25.18 20.49
CA CYS A 40 27.14 -25.90 20.15
C CYS A 40 27.43 -27.24 19.46
N TYR A 41 28.45 -27.29 18.59
CA TYR A 41 28.90 -28.53 17.97
C TYR A 41 29.43 -29.52 19.00
N LEU A 42 30.29 -29.07 19.93
CA LEU A 42 30.82 -29.89 21.01
C LEU A 42 29.71 -30.37 21.95
N PHE A 43 28.78 -29.50 22.32
CA PHE A 43 27.65 -29.85 23.17
C PHE A 43 26.73 -30.89 22.51
N ARG A 44 26.40 -30.72 21.22
CA ARG A 44 25.65 -31.73 20.44
C ARG A 44 26.39 -33.06 20.38
N LYS A 45 27.72 -33.04 20.18
CA LYS A 45 28.57 -34.23 20.18
C LYS A 45 28.59 -34.93 21.54
N HIS A 46 28.62 -34.16 22.64
CA HIS A 46 28.62 -34.69 23.99
C HIS A 46 27.29 -35.33 24.39
N ILE A 47 26.16 -34.69 24.05
CA ILE A 47 24.82 -35.25 24.26
C ILE A 47 24.64 -36.55 23.47
N ARG A 48 25.05 -36.57 22.19
CA ARG A 48 24.97 -37.79 21.36
C ARG A 48 25.72 -38.96 22.00
N ARG A 49 26.92 -38.71 22.53
CA ARG A 49 27.71 -39.73 23.25
C ARG A 49 27.07 -40.16 24.56
N ALA A 50 26.58 -39.22 25.36
CA ALA A 50 25.96 -39.52 26.65
C ALA A 50 24.67 -40.35 26.52
N LEU A 51 23.94 -40.18 25.41
CA LEU A 51 22.68 -40.88 25.15
C LEU A 51 22.83 -42.15 24.29
N GLY A 52 24.07 -42.53 23.92
CA GLY A 52 24.32 -43.73 23.10
C GLY A 52 23.70 -43.69 21.71
N TRP A 53 23.46 -42.49 21.15
CA TRP A 53 22.73 -42.34 19.90
C TRP A 53 23.59 -42.71 18.68
N SER A 54 23.10 -43.70 17.91
CA SER A 54 23.60 -44.05 16.57
C SER A 54 23.27 -42.95 15.55
N GLU A 55 24.09 -42.79 14.52
CA GLU A 55 23.91 -41.79 13.45
C GLU A 55 22.57 -41.95 12.69
N ASP A 56 21.94 -43.13 12.76
CA ASP A 56 20.66 -43.43 12.08
C ASP A 56 19.42 -42.90 12.82
N ALA A 57 19.55 -42.37 14.05
CA ALA A 57 18.41 -41.91 14.85
C ALA A 57 17.89 -40.49 14.49
N ASP A 58 18.48 -39.82 13.48
CA ASP A 58 18.22 -38.40 13.19
C ASP A 58 16.79 -38.11 12.65
N ALA A 59 16.01 -39.12 12.25
CA ALA A 59 14.64 -38.94 11.74
C ALA A 59 13.57 -38.76 12.83
N SER A 60 13.78 -39.28 14.05
CA SER A 60 12.76 -39.25 15.13
C SER A 60 12.87 -38.03 16.05
N ILE A 61 13.83 -37.12 15.80
CA ILE A 61 14.18 -35.97 16.65
C ILE A 61 13.62 -34.66 16.06
N SER A 62 12.39 -34.67 15.52
CA SER A 62 11.81 -33.44 14.97
C SER A 62 11.14 -32.58 16.04
N GLN A 63 10.39 -33.15 16.99
CA GLN A 63 9.62 -32.36 17.97
C GLN A 63 10.41 -32.01 19.24
N SER A 64 11.01 -32.99 19.93
CA SER A 64 11.78 -32.74 21.16
C SER A 64 13.04 -31.92 20.90
N GLY A 65 13.65 -32.12 19.72
CA GLY A 65 14.80 -31.34 19.26
C GLY A 65 14.47 -29.87 18.97
N LEU A 66 13.25 -29.56 18.49
CA LEU A 66 12.77 -28.20 18.30
C LEU A 66 12.53 -27.48 19.63
N PHE A 67 11.99 -28.18 20.63
CA PHE A 67 11.76 -27.62 21.96
C PHE A 67 13.09 -27.33 22.68
N ILE A 68 14.02 -28.29 22.69
CA ILE A 68 15.35 -28.09 23.30
C ILE A 68 16.13 -27.00 22.56
N ARG A 69 16.07 -26.94 21.22
CA ARG A 69 16.66 -25.84 20.44
C ARG A 69 16.05 -24.49 20.80
N SER A 70 14.73 -24.42 20.95
CA SER A 70 14.02 -23.20 21.32
C SER A 70 14.45 -22.71 22.71
N SER A 71 14.43 -23.59 23.71
CA SER A 71 14.74 -23.26 25.10
C SER A 71 16.21 -22.91 25.30
N ILE A 72 17.14 -23.69 24.73
CA ILE A 72 18.59 -23.39 24.78
C ILE A 72 18.87 -22.07 24.04
N ARG A 73 18.27 -21.84 22.87
CA ARG A 73 18.44 -20.58 22.13
C ARG A 73 17.94 -19.38 22.93
N ASN A 74 16.75 -19.48 23.53
CA ASN A 74 16.18 -18.37 24.31
C ASN A 74 17.01 -18.08 25.57
N TRP A 75 17.48 -19.12 26.27
CA TRP A 75 18.37 -18.97 27.43
C TRP A 75 19.72 -18.33 27.06
N ILE A 76 20.29 -18.72 25.92
CA ILE A 76 21.54 -18.14 25.40
C ILE A 76 21.35 -16.66 25.06
N LEU A 77 20.26 -16.32 24.37
CA LEU A 77 19.96 -14.94 23.99
C LEU A 77 19.68 -14.05 25.20
N SER A 78 19.05 -14.58 26.26
CA SER A 78 18.77 -13.83 27.49
C SER A 78 19.99 -13.67 28.40
N ASN A 79 20.90 -14.64 28.46
CA ASN A 79 22.00 -14.64 29.43
C ASN A 79 23.37 -14.22 28.87
N LEU A 80 23.64 -14.38 27.57
CA LEU A 80 24.94 -14.00 26.98
C LEU A 80 24.99 -12.53 26.53
N GLY A 81 24.03 -11.69 26.93
CA GLY A 81 24.07 -10.27 26.58
C GLY A 81 23.88 -10.01 25.08
N PHE A 82 23.06 -10.82 24.41
CA PHE A 82 22.59 -10.53 23.05
C PHE A 82 21.12 -10.06 22.97
N PRO A 83 20.64 -9.14 23.84
CA PRO A 83 19.32 -8.55 23.65
C PRO A 83 19.22 -7.86 22.28
N GLU A 84 20.33 -7.33 21.75
CA GLU A 84 20.42 -6.78 20.38
C GLU A 84 20.02 -7.77 19.27
N LEU A 85 20.21 -9.08 19.45
CA LEU A 85 19.79 -10.10 18.46
C LEU A 85 18.32 -10.51 18.62
N LEU A 86 17.78 -10.48 19.85
CA LEU A 86 16.35 -10.61 20.08
C LEU A 86 15.61 -9.37 19.54
N ASP A 87 16.18 -8.19 19.76
CA ASP A 87 15.68 -6.90 19.28
C ASP A 87 15.79 -6.81 17.74
N ALA A 88 16.83 -7.38 17.13
CA ALA A 88 16.90 -7.56 15.68
C ALA A 88 15.75 -8.45 15.16
N ARG A 89 15.31 -9.46 15.91
CA ARG A 89 14.19 -10.33 15.51
C ARG A 89 12.84 -9.64 15.67
N VAL A 90 12.68 -8.82 16.72
CA VAL A 90 11.52 -7.91 16.89
C VAL A 90 11.51 -6.84 15.79
N SER A 91 12.68 -6.35 15.40
CA SER A 91 12.89 -5.41 14.29
C SER A 91 12.53 -6.02 12.93
N TYR A 92 12.78 -7.32 12.72
CA TYR A 92 12.31 -8.03 11.52
C TYR A 92 10.79 -8.16 11.44
N THR A 93 10.08 -8.29 12.56
CA THR A 93 8.60 -8.33 12.58
C THR A 93 7.96 -6.96 12.36
N SER A 94 8.69 -5.89 12.66
CA SER A 94 8.27 -4.50 12.43
C SER A 94 8.88 -3.91 11.16
N ASN A 95 9.15 -4.72 10.12
CA ASN A 95 9.76 -4.27 8.86
C ASN A 95 8.90 -3.22 8.13
N THR A 96 8.97 -1.99 8.63
CA THR A 96 8.31 -0.79 8.16
C THR A 96 9.32 -0.04 7.32
N ASP A 97 9.08 0.04 6.02
CA ASP A 97 9.88 0.89 5.14
C ASP A 97 9.02 2.03 4.67
N PHE A 98 9.07 3.10 5.45
CA PHE A 98 8.43 4.37 5.11
C PHE A 98 9.39 5.30 4.36
N ASN A 99 10.59 4.85 3.99
CA ASN A 99 11.53 5.68 3.24
C ASN A 99 11.10 5.84 1.78
N LYS A 100 10.16 5.03 1.30
CA LYS A 100 9.71 5.03 -0.09
C LYS A 100 8.19 5.10 -0.16
N VAL A 101 7.71 5.85 -1.15
CA VAL A 101 6.31 5.89 -1.55
C VAL A 101 6.21 5.30 -2.95
N GLN A 102 5.29 4.36 -3.11
CA GLN A 102 5.05 3.71 -4.39
C GLN A 102 3.74 4.19 -5.01
N ALA A 103 3.77 4.72 -6.23
CA ALA A 103 2.56 4.87 -7.04
C ALA A 103 2.21 3.56 -7.72
N ALA A 104 0.95 3.14 -7.65
CA ALA A 104 0.49 1.90 -8.27
C ALA A 104 -0.97 2.03 -8.75
N LEU A 105 -1.24 1.42 -9.90
CA LEU A 105 -2.58 1.20 -10.42
C LEU A 105 -3.10 -0.15 -9.94
N LEU A 106 -4.31 -0.18 -9.37
CA LEU A 106 -5.05 -1.42 -9.10
C LEU A 106 -6.15 -1.62 -10.15
N SER A 107 -6.37 -2.88 -10.53
CA SER A 107 -7.44 -3.27 -11.44
C SER A 107 -8.05 -4.62 -11.09
N THR A 108 -9.33 -4.75 -11.40
CA THR A 108 -10.17 -5.95 -11.24
C THR A 108 -10.22 -6.84 -12.50
N GLU A 109 -9.39 -6.59 -13.52
CA GLU A 109 -9.36 -7.33 -14.80
C GLU A 109 -9.30 -8.87 -14.65
N HIS A 110 -8.64 -9.40 -13.63
CA HIS A 110 -8.50 -10.84 -13.37
C HIS A 110 -9.21 -11.30 -12.10
N LEU A 111 -10.23 -10.55 -11.64
CA LEU A 111 -10.90 -10.84 -10.38
C LEU A 111 -11.57 -12.22 -10.38
N GLY A 112 -12.10 -12.67 -11.53
CA GLY A 112 -12.67 -14.02 -11.67
C GLY A 112 -11.68 -15.17 -11.40
N LEU A 113 -10.38 -14.91 -11.45
CA LEU A 113 -9.30 -15.84 -11.09
C LEU A 113 -8.82 -15.65 -9.64
N GLY A 114 -9.53 -14.87 -8.82
CA GLY A 114 -9.10 -14.54 -7.47
C GLY A 114 -7.96 -13.51 -7.42
N ARG A 115 -7.74 -12.73 -8.50
CA ARG A 115 -6.59 -11.82 -8.63
C ARG A 115 -7.01 -10.36 -8.79
N VAL A 116 -6.57 -9.53 -7.85
CA VAL A 116 -6.51 -8.08 -8.03
C VAL A 116 -5.13 -7.69 -8.55
N GLU A 117 -5.09 -7.11 -9.74
CA GLU A 117 -3.85 -6.73 -10.41
C GLU A 117 -3.29 -5.44 -9.85
N LYS A 118 -1.96 -5.36 -9.84
CA LYS A 118 -1.23 -4.19 -9.31
C LYS A 118 -0.05 -3.89 -10.22
N ARG A 119 -0.10 -2.74 -10.89
CA ARG A 119 0.97 -2.25 -11.76
C ARG A 119 1.70 -1.11 -11.06
N THR A 120 3.00 -1.26 -10.82
CA THR A 120 3.84 -0.20 -10.25
C THR A 120 4.06 0.87 -11.31
N LEU A 121 3.70 2.11 -11.01
CA LEU A 121 3.93 3.23 -11.93
C LEU A 121 5.24 3.94 -11.61
N ALA A 122 5.48 4.20 -10.32
CA ALA A 122 6.70 4.85 -9.85
C ALA A 122 7.03 4.45 -8.41
N VAL A 123 8.29 4.62 -8.03
CA VAL A 123 8.76 4.52 -6.65
C VAL A 123 9.67 5.71 -6.39
N ARG A 124 9.35 6.53 -5.39
CA ARG A 124 10.14 7.70 -4.98
C ARG A 124 10.50 7.59 -3.52
N ARG A 125 11.57 8.26 -3.08
CA ARG A 125 11.82 8.38 -1.65
C ARG A 125 10.81 9.33 -1.02
N LEU A 126 10.46 9.08 0.24
CA LEU A 126 9.49 9.90 0.97
C LEU A 126 10.00 11.35 1.13
N ASP A 127 11.30 11.54 1.32
CA ASP A 127 11.92 12.86 1.47
C ASP A 127 12.03 13.64 0.17
N GLU A 128 12.16 12.95 -0.96
CA GLU A 128 12.09 13.56 -2.29
C GLU A 128 10.66 13.96 -2.64
N MET A 129 9.68 13.10 -2.36
CA MET A 129 8.28 13.36 -2.68
C MET A 129 7.65 14.42 -1.75
N PHE A 130 8.01 14.40 -0.47
CA PHE A 130 7.53 15.34 0.54
C PHE A 130 8.74 16.06 1.16
N PRO A 131 9.29 17.10 0.52
CA PRO A 131 10.46 17.82 1.05
C PRO A 131 10.17 18.53 2.39
N ASN A 132 8.91 18.92 2.61
CA ASN A 132 8.47 19.55 3.86
C ASN A 132 8.51 18.56 5.04
N GLN A 133 9.37 18.84 6.03
CA GLN A 133 9.59 17.97 7.20
C GLN A 133 8.33 17.80 8.05
N TYR A 134 7.51 18.85 8.20
CA TYR A 134 6.27 18.80 8.97
C TYR A 134 5.27 17.84 8.31
N LEU A 135 5.06 17.93 7.00
CA LEU A 135 4.15 17.01 6.29
C LEU A 135 4.64 15.57 6.37
N ARG A 136 5.95 15.31 6.27
CA ARG A 136 6.50 13.97 6.47
C ARG A 136 6.20 13.42 7.85
N ALA A 137 6.41 14.21 8.89
CA ALA A 137 6.11 13.79 10.25
C ALA A 137 4.62 13.43 10.42
N LYS A 138 3.71 14.20 9.80
CA LYS A 138 2.28 13.90 9.77
C LYS A 138 1.95 12.60 9.03
N ILE A 139 2.56 12.38 7.86
CA ILE A 139 2.37 11.14 7.09
C ILE A 139 2.86 9.92 7.89
N LEU A 140 4.03 10.01 8.51
CA LEU A 140 4.60 8.92 9.31
C LEU A 140 3.74 8.62 10.55
N LYS A 141 3.22 9.66 11.22
CA LYS A 141 2.27 9.49 12.32
C LYS A 141 0.98 8.82 11.83
N ALA A 142 0.36 9.33 10.78
CA ALA A 142 -0.85 8.75 10.19
C ALA A 142 -0.64 7.31 9.70
N ALA A 143 0.56 6.97 9.21
CA ALA A 143 0.92 5.61 8.83
C ALA A 143 1.01 4.65 10.02
N ALA A 144 1.46 5.13 11.19
CA ALA A 144 1.41 4.37 12.44
C ALA A 144 -0.03 4.22 12.93
N ASP A 145 -0.83 5.28 12.89
CA ASP A 145 -2.24 5.25 13.27
C ASP A 145 -3.04 4.27 12.36
N CYS A 146 -2.80 4.27 11.05
CA CYS A 146 -3.33 3.27 10.11
C CYS A 146 -3.04 1.84 10.56
N ARG A 147 -1.78 1.56 10.92
CA ARG A 147 -1.34 0.24 11.35
C ARG A 147 -2.06 -0.19 12.63
N ASP A 148 -2.17 0.72 13.59
CA ASP A 148 -2.68 0.42 14.92
C ASP A 148 -4.22 0.28 14.93
N ASN A 149 -4.92 0.92 13.98
CA ASN A 149 -6.38 0.85 13.81
C ASN A 149 -6.83 -0.09 12.66
N GLU A 150 -5.91 -0.82 12.03
CA GLU A 150 -6.16 -1.65 10.84
C GLU A 150 -6.84 -0.92 9.65
N GLU A 151 -6.72 0.41 9.59
CA GLU A 151 -7.27 1.24 8.53
C GLU A 151 -6.26 1.35 7.37
N LEU A 152 -6.78 1.28 6.14
CA LEU A 152 -6.00 1.19 4.92
C LEU A 152 -5.76 2.57 4.27
N ILE A 153 -6.68 3.52 4.50
CA ILE A 153 -6.67 4.86 3.88
C ILE A 153 -6.03 5.86 4.82
N LEU A 154 -4.80 6.26 4.52
CA LEU A 154 -3.98 7.12 5.37
C LEU A 154 -4.59 8.51 5.64
N PRO A 155 -5.19 9.19 4.65
CA PRO A 155 -5.79 10.51 4.85
C PRO A 155 -6.86 10.61 5.93
N ILE A 156 -7.45 9.52 6.39
CA ILE A 156 -8.44 9.52 7.48
C ILE A 156 -7.84 10.09 8.77
N PHE A 157 -6.55 9.82 9.04
CA PHE A 157 -5.85 10.29 10.25
C PHE A 157 -5.22 11.68 10.10
N LEU A 158 -5.47 12.38 8.99
CA LEU A 158 -4.95 13.72 8.74
C LEU A 158 -6.03 14.78 8.98
N SER A 159 -5.61 15.94 9.49
CA SER A 159 -6.47 17.13 9.52
C SER A 159 -6.87 17.53 8.08
N ALA A 160 -7.97 18.25 7.91
CA ALA A 160 -8.43 18.68 6.58
C ALA A 160 -7.33 19.45 5.80
N THR A 161 -6.61 20.34 6.48
CA THR A 161 -5.50 21.10 5.91
C THR A 161 -4.32 20.20 5.51
N ASP A 162 -3.87 19.32 6.42
CA ASP A 162 -2.76 18.40 6.12
C ASP A 162 -3.13 17.44 4.97
N LYS A 163 -4.39 16.97 4.96
CA LYS A 163 -4.96 16.12 3.92
C LYS A 163 -4.89 16.78 2.55
N TRP A 164 -5.31 18.04 2.44
CA TRP A 164 -5.21 18.81 1.20
C TRP A 164 -3.76 18.88 0.71
N HIS A 165 -2.81 19.25 1.58
CA HIS A 165 -1.40 19.35 1.20
C HIS A 165 -0.80 18.01 0.77
N VAL A 166 -1.12 16.92 1.48
CA VAL A 166 -0.63 15.58 1.16
C VAL A 166 -1.20 15.11 -0.18
N LEU A 167 -2.51 15.22 -0.38
CA LEU A 167 -3.15 14.77 -1.61
C LEU A 167 -2.73 15.63 -2.81
N ASN A 168 -2.59 16.94 -2.66
CA ASN A 168 -2.13 17.82 -3.73
C ASN A 168 -0.67 17.54 -4.13
N THR A 169 0.19 17.24 -3.16
CA THR A 169 1.57 16.78 -3.44
C THR A 169 1.56 15.45 -4.20
N CYS A 170 0.67 14.52 -3.82
CA CYS A 170 0.45 13.29 -4.57
C CYS A 170 -0.07 13.55 -5.99
N THR A 171 -0.97 14.53 -6.19
CA THR A 171 -1.44 14.93 -7.53
C THR A 171 -0.27 15.26 -8.42
N ASN A 172 0.62 16.15 -7.98
CA ASN A 172 1.78 16.56 -8.77
C ASN A 172 2.67 15.37 -9.15
N ALA A 173 2.95 14.49 -8.18
CA ALA A 173 3.78 13.31 -8.41
C ALA A 173 3.12 12.31 -9.39
N VAL A 174 1.79 12.19 -9.37
CA VAL A 174 1.05 11.31 -10.27
C VAL A 174 0.89 11.92 -11.66
N SER A 175 0.52 13.20 -11.75
CA SER A 175 0.37 13.94 -13.00
C SER A 175 1.64 13.94 -13.84
N GLU A 176 2.81 14.03 -13.21
CA GLU A 176 4.11 13.94 -13.88
C GLU A 176 4.24 12.65 -14.71
N LEU A 177 3.70 11.52 -14.22
CA LEU A 177 3.77 10.21 -14.88
C LEU A 177 2.95 10.14 -16.17
N PHE A 178 1.94 11.00 -16.30
CA PHE A 178 1.03 11.03 -17.45
C PHE A 178 1.22 12.27 -18.33
N SER A 179 2.20 13.12 -18.02
CA SER A 179 2.51 14.34 -18.78
C SER A 179 2.69 14.08 -20.28
N SER A 180 3.45 13.04 -20.65
CA SER A 180 3.63 12.65 -22.05
C SER A 180 2.32 12.22 -22.72
N ALA A 181 1.46 11.49 -22.02
CA ALA A 181 0.15 11.08 -22.53
C ALA A 181 -0.74 12.30 -22.82
N HIS A 182 -0.68 13.35 -21.99
CA HIS A 182 -1.39 14.62 -22.24
C HIS A 182 -0.85 15.39 -23.44
N VAL A 183 0.47 15.42 -23.65
CA VAL A 183 1.07 16.04 -24.83
C VAL A 183 0.56 15.35 -26.10
N TYR A 184 0.64 14.02 -26.15
CA TYR A 184 0.10 13.26 -27.29
C TYR A 184 -1.40 13.44 -27.44
N PHE A 185 -2.17 13.45 -26.35
CA PHE A 185 -3.62 13.68 -26.40
C PHE A 185 -3.98 15.02 -27.06
N ASN A 186 -3.27 16.09 -26.69
CA ASN A 186 -3.53 17.43 -27.22
C ASN A 186 -3.16 17.53 -28.71
N GLU A 187 -2.01 16.99 -29.11
CA GLU A 187 -1.60 16.91 -30.52
C GLU A 187 -2.58 16.04 -31.33
N ALA A 188 -2.98 14.91 -30.77
CA ALA A 188 -3.83 13.95 -31.45
C ALA A 188 -5.29 14.44 -31.54
N ARG A 189 -5.78 15.26 -30.59
CA ARG A 189 -7.06 15.98 -30.73
C ARG A 189 -7.07 16.95 -31.92
N ALA A 190 -5.93 17.52 -32.30
CA ALA A 190 -5.86 18.39 -33.48
C ALA A 190 -6.02 17.62 -34.81
N ASN A 191 -5.86 16.29 -34.79
CA ASN A 191 -5.81 15.43 -35.98
C ASN A 191 -6.88 14.31 -35.98
N ASP A 192 -8.05 14.52 -35.34
CA ASP A 192 -9.13 13.51 -35.24
C ASP A 192 -8.66 12.12 -34.74
N SER A 193 -7.74 12.11 -33.77
CA SER A 193 -7.19 10.85 -33.27
C SER A 193 -8.15 10.05 -32.39
N TYR A 194 -7.84 8.75 -32.26
CA TYR A 194 -8.57 7.77 -31.45
C TYR A 194 -8.29 7.86 -29.95
N TYR A 195 -7.67 8.93 -29.46
CA TYR A 195 -7.39 9.05 -28.04
C TYR A 195 -8.68 9.19 -27.24
N ARG A 196 -8.75 8.45 -26.14
CA ARG A 196 -9.83 8.51 -25.15
C ARG A 196 -9.25 9.03 -23.83
N SER A 197 -10.14 9.39 -22.93
CA SER A 197 -9.74 9.78 -21.58
C SER A 197 -10.62 9.09 -20.56
N ALA A 198 -10.07 8.86 -19.38
CA ALA A 198 -10.77 8.26 -18.26
C ALA A 198 -10.40 8.96 -16.96
N TRP A 199 -11.36 9.00 -16.05
CA TRP A 199 -11.15 9.47 -14.70
C TRP A 199 -10.61 8.34 -13.83
N TYR A 200 -9.58 8.68 -13.06
CA TYR A 200 -9.00 7.85 -12.03
C TYR A 200 -9.13 8.55 -10.70
N LEU A 201 -9.43 7.78 -9.66
CA LEU A 201 -9.38 8.24 -8.29
C LEU A 201 -8.05 7.77 -7.70
N PHE A 202 -7.45 8.61 -6.86
CA PHE A 202 -6.27 8.21 -6.13
C PHE A 202 -6.27 8.69 -4.69
N THR A 203 -5.60 7.91 -3.85
CA THR A 203 -5.35 8.22 -2.44
C THR A 203 -4.02 7.62 -2.01
N ILE A 204 -3.55 8.00 -0.83
CA ILE A 204 -2.39 7.38 -0.19
C ILE A 204 -2.85 6.35 0.85
N THR A 205 -2.22 5.18 0.82
CA THR A 205 -2.56 4.02 1.66
C THR A 205 -1.33 3.57 2.44
N CYS A 206 -1.56 2.98 3.61
CA CYS A 206 -0.54 2.32 4.41
C CYS A 206 -0.95 0.86 4.60
N THR A 207 -0.35 -0.05 3.85
CA THR A 207 -0.78 -1.46 3.84
C THR A 207 0.39 -2.41 4.01
N ARG A 208 0.22 -3.42 4.86
CA ARG A 208 1.18 -4.51 5.03
C ARG A 208 0.95 -5.55 3.93
N ASN A 209 1.94 -5.75 3.08
CA ASN A 209 1.86 -6.81 2.07
C ASN A 209 2.36 -8.13 2.63
N VAL A 210 1.49 -8.84 3.34
CA VAL A 210 1.70 -10.25 3.71
C VAL A 210 1.16 -11.14 2.60
N ALA A 211 1.94 -12.12 2.17
CA ALA A 211 1.48 -13.24 1.36
C ALA A 211 2.33 -14.47 1.68
N GLY A 212 1.89 -15.23 2.70
CA GLY A 212 2.32 -16.60 2.86
C GLY A 212 2.19 -17.34 1.52
N GLY A 213 3.21 -18.09 1.13
CA GLY A 213 3.24 -18.75 -0.17
C GLY A 213 3.86 -17.96 -1.33
N ARG A 214 4.46 -16.78 -1.08
CA ARG A 214 5.25 -16.07 -2.11
C ARG A 214 6.34 -16.97 -2.69
N PHE A 215 6.38 -17.08 -4.01
CA PHE A 215 7.54 -17.57 -4.73
C PHE A 215 8.46 -16.37 -4.97
N PHE A 216 9.49 -16.22 -4.14
CA PHE A 216 10.36 -15.03 -4.23
C PHE A 216 11.22 -15.06 -5.50
N ILE A 217 11.63 -16.25 -5.95
CA ILE A 217 12.41 -16.48 -7.19
C ILE A 217 12.22 -17.92 -7.71
N THR A 218 11.76 -18.89 -6.89
CA THR A 218 11.66 -20.30 -7.30
C THR A 218 10.27 -20.89 -7.00
N PRO A 219 9.52 -21.40 -8.01
CA PRO A 219 8.17 -21.96 -7.85
C PRO A 219 8.07 -23.18 -6.93
N SER A 220 9.20 -23.78 -6.55
CA SER A 220 9.24 -25.05 -5.82
C SER A 220 9.34 -24.89 -4.29
N LYS A 221 9.53 -23.67 -3.78
CA LYS A 221 9.65 -23.42 -2.33
C LYS A 221 8.86 -22.17 -1.93
N PRO A 222 7.54 -22.31 -1.67
CA PRO A 222 6.75 -21.20 -1.15
C PRO A 222 7.33 -20.71 0.19
N VAL A 223 7.38 -19.40 0.38
CA VAL A 223 7.75 -18.83 1.69
C VAL A 223 6.72 -19.30 2.73
N HIS A 224 7.20 -19.94 3.79
CA HIS A 224 6.36 -20.41 4.87
C HIS A 224 5.59 -19.25 5.50
N SER A 225 4.32 -19.44 5.87
CA SER A 225 3.46 -18.37 6.40
C SER A 225 4.06 -17.68 7.62
N GLY A 226 4.71 -18.42 8.53
CA GLY A 226 5.41 -17.87 9.69
C GLY A 226 6.75 -17.16 9.39
N SER A 227 7.19 -17.14 8.13
CA SER A 227 8.44 -16.49 7.69
C SER A 227 8.21 -15.28 6.79
N ASP A 228 7.00 -15.07 6.26
CA ASP A 228 6.68 -13.84 5.54
C ASP A 228 6.34 -12.71 6.52
N VAL A 229 7.35 -11.91 6.85
CA VAL A 229 7.19 -10.78 7.77
C VAL A 229 6.44 -9.59 7.16
N GLY A 230 6.13 -9.61 5.86
CA GLY A 230 5.32 -8.63 5.15
C GLY A 230 5.68 -7.17 5.39
N GLN A 231 6.20 -6.48 4.37
CA GLN A 231 6.61 -5.08 4.54
C GLN A 231 5.39 -4.14 4.63
N LEU A 232 5.35 -3.29 5.66
CA LEU A 232 4.42 -2.15 5.74
C LEU A 232 5.00 -1.01 4.91
N CYS A 233 4.18 -0.45 4.03
CA CYS A 233 4.65 0.47 3.01
C CYS A 233 3.57 1.44 2.53
N LEU A 234 4.02 2.65 2.20
CA LEU A 234 3.19 3.73 1.71
C LEU A 234 2.95 3.58 0.20
N ARG A 235 1.70 3.72 -0.23
CA ARG A 235 1.35 3.70 -1.65
C ARG A 235 0.36 4.76 -2.05
N ILE A 236 0.62 5.43 -3.15
CA ILE A 236 -0.42 6.14 -3.90
C ILE A 236 -1.12 5.10 -4.76
N ILE A 237 -2.39 4.83 -4.47
CA ILE A 237 -3.20 3.86 -5.19
C ILE A 237 -4.10 4.61 -6.14
N LEU A 238 -3.97 4.32 -7.44
CA LEU A 238 -4.86 4.77 -8.49
C LEU A 238 -5.84 3.65 -8.82
N VAL A 239 -7.10 4.02 -9.05
CA VAL A 239 -8.16 3.11 -9.50
C VAL A 239 -9.02 3.83 -10.51
N SER A 240 -9.44 3.15 -11.58
CA SER A 240 -10.41 3.73 -12.51
C SER A 240 -11.71 4.03 -11.77
N GLU A 241 -12.28 5.22 -12.02
CA GLU A 241 -13.57 5.59 -11.45
C GLU A 241 -14.67 4.58 -11.81
N ASN A 242 -14.65 4.06 -13.04
CA ASN A 242 -15.60 3.06 -13.50
C ASN A 242 -15.50 1.76 -12.68
N GLU A 243 -14.29 1.33 -12.31
CA GLU A 243 -14.12 0.16 -11.45
C GLU A 243 -14.70 0.41 -10.04
N LEU A 244 -14.44 1.58 -9.45
CA LEU A 244 -15.01 1.93 -8.14
C LEU A 244 -16.54 1.99 -8.18
N ARG A 245 -17.13 2.51 -9.27
CA ARG A 245 -18.58 2.52 -9.47
C ARG A 245 -19.16 1.10 -9.51
N LYS A 246 -18.52 0.19 -10.22
CA LYS A 246 -18.95 -1.22 -10.30
C LYS A 246 -18.85 -1.94 -8.97
N ILE A 247 -17.83 -1.65 -8.17
CA ILE A 247 -17.69 -2.20 -6.82
C ILE A 247 -18.76 -1.60 -5.91
N ALA A 248 -18.96 -0.28 -5.95
CA ALA A 248 -19.96 0.42 -5.13
C ALA A 248 -21.40 0.01 -5.46
N SER A 249 -21.71 -0.24 -6.74
CA SER A 249 -23.02 -0.73 -7.19
C SER A 249 -23.24 -2.22 -6.92
N GLY A 250 -22.18 -2.95 -6.55
CA GLY A 250 -22.20 -4.40 -6.36
C GLY A 250 -22.19 -5.21 -7.66
N GLU A 251 -22.02 -4.58 -8.83
CA GLU A 251 -21.80 -5.27 -10.12
C GLU A 251 -20.52 -6.11 -10.07
N THR A 252 -19.47 -5.57 -9.44
CA THR A 252 -18.24 -6.30 -9.16
C THR A 252 -18.21 -6.67 -7.69
N SER A 253 -18.21 -7.97 -7.40
CA SER A 253 -18.12 -8.50 -6.04
C SER A 253 -16.89 -9.37 -5.85
N GLU A 254 -16.63 -9.76 -4.61
CA GLU A 254 -15.58 -10.73 -4.28
C GLU A 254 -15.73 -12.01 -5.12
N PRO A 255 -14.62 -12.61 -5.60
CA PRO A 255 -14.64 -13.86 -6.34
C PRO A 255 -15.24 -15.00 -5.52
N PRO A 256 -16.19 -15.79 -6.05
CA PRO A 256 -16.85 -16.88 -5.31
C PRO A 256 -15.91 -17.97 -4.79
N LYS A 257 -14.76 -18.16 -5.45
CA LYS A 257 -13.73 -19.14 -5.05
C LYS A 257 -12.72 -18.58 -4.04
N GLY A 258 -12.89 -17.35 -3.61
CA GLY A 258 -11.92 -16.61 -2.80
C GLY A 258 -10.73 -16.07 -3.62
N PHE A 259 -9.80 -15.42 -2.91
CA PHE A 259 -8.60 -14.85 -3.51
C PHE A 259 -7.48 -15.88 -3.67
N PHE A 260 -6.65 -15.66 -4.69
CA PHE A 260 -5.47 -16.51 -4.95
C PHE A 260 -4.48 -16.52 -3.77
N ASN A 261 -4.35 -15.41 -3.04
CA ASN A 261 -3.63 -15.31 -1.78
C ASN A 261 -4.03 -14.03 -1.01
N GLU A 262 -3.51 -13.91 0.21
CA GLU A 262 -3.79 -12.78 1.12
C GLU A 262 -3.41 -11.41 0.55
N ARG A 263 -2.44 -11.33 -0.37
CA ARG A 263 -2.09 -10.05 -1.01
C ARG A 263 -3.18 -9.56 -1.97
N HIS A 264 -3.83 -10.47 -2.68
CA HIS A 264 -4.96 -10.10 -3.54
C HIS A 264 -6.18 -9.72 -2.71
N ASN A 265 -6.42 -10.43 -1.60
CA ASN A 265 -7.42 -10.05 -0.60
C ASN A 265 -7.16 -8.64 -0.04
N GLY A 266 -5.94 -8.37 0.42
CA GLY A 266 -5.56 -7.04 0.92
C GLY A 266 -5.76 -5.91 -0.10
N ARG A 267 -5.45 -6.16 -1.38
CA ARG A 267 -5.73 -5.18 -2.46
C ARG A 267 -7.22 -5.00 -2.70
N TRP A 268 -8.01 -6.08 -2.63
CA TRP A 268 -9.46 -6.01 -2.73
C TRP A 268 -10.06 -5.18 -1.58
N ARG A 269 -9.61 -5.39 -0.35
CA ARG A 269 -10.02 -4.58 0.81
C ARG A 269 -9.76 -3.08 0.59
N VAL A 270 -8.62 -2.72 -0.01
CA VAL A 270 -8.33 -1.33 -0.41
C VAL A 270 -9.36 -0.82 -1.41
N LEU A 271 -9.65 -1.59 -2.48
CA LEU A 271 -10.64 -1.22 -3.49
C LEU A 271 -12.04 -1.03 -2.90
N VAL A 272 -12.48 -1.95 -2.04
CA VAL A 272 -13.78 -1.87 -1.34
C VAL A 272 -13.82 -0.64 -0.43
N ARG A 273 -12.78 -0.39 0.37
CA ARG A 273 -12.71 0.79 1.24
C ARG A 273 -12.75 2.08 0.42
N MET A 274 -12.01 2.16 -0.68
CA MET A 274 -12.08 3.30 -1.61
C MET A 274 -13.48 3.46 -2.23
N ALA A 275 -14.13 2.37 -2.63
CA ALA A 275 -15.49 2.41 -3.19
C ALA A 275 -16.53 2.89 -2.15
N ASN A 276 -16.37 2.50 -0.89
CA ASN A 276 -17.22 2.96 0.22
C ASN A 276 -17.05 4.46 0.51
N LEU A 277 -15.82 4.97 0.51
CA LEU A 277 -15.59 6.41 0.66
C LEU A 277 -16.05 7.18 -0.58
N PHE A 278 -15.90 6.59 -1.77
CA PHE A 278 -16.38 7.16 -3.03
C PHE A 278 -17.90 7.35 -3.02
N ILE A 279 -18.67 6.32 -2.63
CA ILE A 279 -20.12 6.43 -2.59
C ILE A 279 -20.59 7.41 -1.50
N ARG A 280 -19.94 7.47 -0.33
CA ARG A 280 -20.23 8.48 0.70
C ARG A 280 -20.03 9.90 0.19
N GLN A 281 -18.93 10.15 -0.53
CA GLN A 281 -18.69 11.45 -1.16
C GLN A 281 -19.77 11.77 -2.22
N LEU A 282 -20.25 10.78 -2.97
CA LEU A 282 -21.34 11.00 -3.92
C LEU A 282 -22.66 11.30 -3.19
N GLU A 283 -22.97 10.56 -2.12
CA GLU A 283 -24.17 10.73 -1.30
C GLU A 283 -24.20 12.12 -0.65
N SER A 284 -23.09 12.59 -0.07
CA SER A 284 -23.03 13.91 0.59
C SER A 284 -23.22 15.08 -0.36
N ILE A 285 -22.91 14.91 -1.65
CA ILE A 285 -23.19 15.92 -2.68
C ILE A 285 -24.66 15.83 -3.15
N THR A 286 -25.31 14.65 -3.07
CA THR A 286 -26.68 14.43 -3.55
C THR A 286 -27.79 15.00 -2.64
N ASP A 287 -27.52 15.24 -1.35
CA ASP A 287 -28.56 15.58 -0.37
C ASP A 287 -29.14 17.01 -0.46
N THR A 288 -28.71 17.81 -1.44
CA THR A 288 -29.45 19.02 -1.84
C THR A 288 -30.67 18.62 -2.68
N THR A 289 -31.77 18.26 -2.01
CA THR A 289 -33.13 18.08 -2.60
C THR A 289 -33.13 17.40 -3.97
N TRP A 290 -32.88 16.10 -3.97
CA TRP A 290 -33.00 15.24 -5.16
C TRP A 290 -34.44 15.24 -5.69
N ASP A 291 -34.73 16.11 -6.65
CA ASP A 291 -36.00 16.16 -7.42
C ASP A 291 -36.01 15.18 -8.61
N GLY A 292 -34.98 14.32 -8.71
CA GLY A 292 -34.81 13.38 -9.82
C GLY A 292 -34.42 14.03 -11.17
N ASN A 293 -34.29 15.35 -11.23
CA ASN A 293 -34.10 16.11 -12.46
C ASN A 293 -32.85 17.01 -12.48
N GLN A 294 -32.14 17.16 -11.37
CA GLN A 294 -30.89 17.92 -11.36
C GLN A 294 -29.76 17.18 -12.07
N ASP A 295 -29.35 17.76 -13.20
CA ASP A 295 -28.22 17.34 -14.01
C ASP A 295 -26.94 17.74 -13.27
N TRP A 296 -26.14 16.73 -12.92
CA TRP A 296 -24.79 16.93 -12.41
C TRP A 296 -24.05 17.57 -13.56
N GLY A 297 -23.78 18.88 -13.48
CA GLY A 297 -23.17 19.64 -14.58
C GLY A 297 -22.05 18.83 -15.23
N ALA A 298 -21.90 18.96 -16.56
CA ALA A 298 -21.15 18.07 -17.47
C ALA A 298 -19.76 17.57 -17.00
N ASN A 299 -19.18 18.22 -15.98
CA ASN A 299 -17.86 17.99 -15.41
C ASN A 299 -17.83 16.94 -14.26
N LEU A 300 -18.97 16.39 -13.83
CA LEU A 300 -19.01 15.32 -12.80
C LEU A 300 -19.67 14.07 -13.37
N CYS A 301 -18.84 13.23 -13.97
CA CYS A 301 -19.19 12.04 -14.75
C CYS A 301 -20.23 11.12 -14.10
N GLY A 302 -21.49 11.18 -14.56
CA GLY A 302 -22.44 10.05 -14.51
C GLY A 302 -23.08 9.71 -13.15
N ARG A 303 -24.39 9.42 -13.21
CA ARG A 303 -25.25 9.00 -12.10
C ARG A 303 -24.83 7.61 -11.58
N LEU A 304 -24.85 7.39 -10.26
CA LEU A 304 -25.20 6.06 -9.75
C LEU A 304 -26.71 5.93 -10.01
N GLY A 305 -27.12 5.03 -10.91
CA GLY A 305 -28.55 4.87 -11.19
C GLY A 305 -29.31 4.58 -9.91
N ALA A 306 -30.54 5.10 -9.75
CA ALA A 306 -31.39 4.83 -8.58
C ALA A 306 -31.48 3.33 -8.26
N THR A 307 -31.50 2.49 -9.31
CA THR A 307 -31.48 1.03 -9.20
C THR A 307 -30.20 0.46 -8.59
N ALA A 308 -29.05 1.13 -8.67
CA ALA A 308 -27.80 0.71 -8.03
C ALA A 308 -27.83 1.00 -6.52
N LEU A 309 -28.36 2.16 -6.12
CA LEU A 309 -28.54 2.52 -4.72
C LEU A 309 -29.60 1.64 -4.05
N GLU A 310 -30.73 1.40 -4.73
CA GLU A 310 -31.76 0.45 -4.26
C GLU A 310 -31.22 -0.98 -4.18
N ARG A 311 -30.47 -1.45 -5.20
CA ARG A 311 -29.82 -2.77 -5.14
C ARG A 311 -28.85 -2.89 -3.97
N ARG A 312 -28.10 -1.82 -3.66
CA ARG A 312 -27.24 -1.78 -2.46
C ARG A 312 -28.08 -1.86 -1.19
N LYS A 313 -29.12 -1.04 -1.04
CA LYS A 313 -30.03 -1.07 0.12
C LYS A 313 -30.66 -2.45 0.30
N MET A 314 -31.19 -3.04 -0.76
CA MET A 314 -31.76 -4.39 -0.76
C MET A 314 -30.71 -5.46 -0.42
N ARG A 315 -29.48 -5.35 -0.93
CA ARG A 315 -28.40 -6.29 -0.62
C ARG A 315 -27.94 -6.18 0.83
N MET A 316 -27.82 -4.96 1.36
CA MET A 316 -27.53 -4.73 2.78
C MET A 316 -28.63 -5.29 3.68
N GLN A 317 -29.90 -5.18 3.26
CA GLN A 317 -31.02 -5.80 3.97
C GLN A 317 -31.03 -7.34 3.85
N ALA A 318 -30.68 -7.88 2.67
CA ALA A 318 -30.72 -9.32 2.39
C ALA A 318 -29.56 -10.10 3.00
N LEU A 319 -28.39 -9.47 3.19
CA LEU A 319 -27.23 -10.12 3.81
C LEU A 319 -27.42 -10.39 5.31
N GLY A 320 -28.42 -9.76 5.94
CA GLY A 320 -28.70 -9.91 7.37
C GLY A 320 -27.56 -9.39 8.25
N ALA A 321 -27.85 -9.10 9.51
CA ALA A 321 -26.91 -8.56 10.51
C ALA A 321 -25.79 -9.54 10.95
N ASN A 322 -25.39 -10.49 10.10
CA ASN A 322 -24.39 -11.52 10.40
C ASN A 322 -23.23 -11.56 9.40
N SER A 323 -23.13 -10.61 8.46
CA SER A 323 -22.04 -10.58 7.48
C SER A 323 -20.86 -9.76 8.02
N THR A 324 -20.05 -10.40 8.85
CA THR A 324 -18.94 -9.80 9.61
C THR A 324 -17.86 -9.10 8.77
N CYS A 325 -17.71 -9.42 7.47
CA CYS A 325 -16.67 -8.80 6.65
C CYS A 325 -17.05 -7.42 6.08
N TYR A 326 -18.35 -7.08 6.07
CA TYR A 326 -18.84 -5.77 5.60
C TYR A 326 -19.49 -4.92 6.71
N GLU A 327 -19.94 -5.55 7.80
CA GLU A 327 -20.59 -4.85 8.92
C GLU A 327 -19.67 -3.94 9.71
N SER A 328 -18.37 -4.23 9.83
CA SER A 328 -17.47 -3.41 10.64
C SER A 328 -17.25 -1.99 10.10
N PHE A 329 -17.76 -1.67 8.91
CA PHE A 329 -17.60 -0.34 8.29
C PHE A 329 -18.93 0.36 7.96
N ALA A 330 -20.08 -0.27 8.21
CA ALA A 330 -21.37 0.18 7.68
C ALA A 330 -22.44 0.52 8.73
N THR A 331 -22.21 0.26 10.02
CA THR A 331 -23.31 0.28 11.01
C THR A 331 -23.53 1.58 11.78
N ASP A 332 -22.66 2.59 11.69
CA ASP A 332 -22.85 3.86 12.42
C ASP A 332 -22.76 5.07 11.48
N LEU A 333 -23.69 5.17 10.52
CA LEU A 333 -23.94 6.44 9.83
C LEU A 333 -24.93 7.25 10.68
N PRO A 334 -24.48 8.26 11.45
CA PRO A 334 -25.40 9.11 12.20
C PRO A 334 -26.36 9.79 11.22
N SER A 335 -27.65 9.84 11.59
CA SER A 335 -28.74 10.47 10.84
C SER A 335 -28.61 12.00 10.71
N ASN A 336 -27.47 12.57 11.10
CA ASN A 336 -27.14 13.97 10.91
C ASN A 336 -26.11 14.04 9.78
N LEU A 337 -26.52 14.58 8.64
CA LEU A 337 -25.72 14.88 7.43
C LEU A 337 -24.64 15.94 7.65
N ALA A 338 -24.02 15.95 8.83
CA ALA A 338 -22.85 16.75 9.10
C ALA A 338 -21.69 16.13 8.33
N TYR A 339 -21.12 16.92 7.42
CA TYR A 339 -19.88 16.63 6.70
C TYR A 339 -18.89 15.86 7.59
N ASP A 340 -18.59 14.62 7.22
CA ASP A 340 -17.58 13.83 7.91
C ASP A 340 -16.22 14.15 7.26
N PRO A 341 -15.22 14.61 8.05
CA PRO A 341 -13.86 14.78 7.55
C PRO A 341 -13.30 13.57 6.78
N GLU A 342 -13.81 12.36 7.01
CA GLU A 342 -13.47 11.15 6.26
C GLU A 342 -13.84 11.18 4.76
N ASP A 343 -14.81 11.98 4.35
CA ASP A 343 -15.34 11.94 2.97
C ASP A 343 -14.38 12.51 1.92
N ASN A 344 -13.36 13.28 2.34
CA ASN A 344 -12.40 13.95 1.45
C ASN A 344 -11.03 13.24 1.36
N CYS A 345 -11.02 11.90 1.37
CA CYS A 345 -9.78 11.11 1.43
C CYS A 345 -9.14 10.78 0.08
N PHE A 346 -9.68 11.23 -1.05
CA PHE A 346 -9.13 10.95 -2.38
C PHE A 346 -9.34 12.14 -3.32
N LEU A 347 -8.50 12.22 -4.35
CA LEU A 347 -8.63 13.17 -5.45
C LEU A 347 -8.87 12.44 -6.76
N ARG A 348 -9.36 13.17 -7.75
CA ARG A 348 -9.58 12.68 -9.12
C ARG A 348 -8.51 13.24 -10.03
N ILE A 349 -8.06 12.43 -10.98
CA ILE A 349 -7.17 12.83 -12.04
C ILE A 349 -7.72 12.31 -13.37
N HIS A 350 -7.67 13.16 -14.38
CA HIS A 350 -8.03 12.81 -15.75
C HIS A 350 -6.80 12.27 -16.46
N ILE A 351 -6.89 11.08 -17.04
CA ILE A 351 -5.76 10.45 -17.72
C ILE A 351 -6.17 10.10 -19.16
N PRO A 352 -5.49 10.68 -20.17
CA PRO A 352 -5.68 10.30 -21.56
C PRO A 352 -4.96 8.98 -21.86
N TYR A 353 -5.54 8.20 -22.77
CA TYR A 353 -4.98 6.93 -23.23
C TYR A 353 -5.33 6.71 -24.72
N PRO A 354 -4.47 6.00 -25.47
CA PRO A 354 -4.79 5.66 -26.85
C PRO A 354 -5.98 4.69 -26.87
N GLY A 355 -7.08 5.07 -27.52
CA GLY A 355 -8.11 4.13 -27.89
C GLY A 355 -7.62 3.32 -29.08
N GLY A 356 -7.82 2.00 -29.05
CA GLY A 356 -7.70 1.22 -30.29
C GLY A 356 -8.62 1.84 -31.35
N GLN A 357 -8.23 1.77 -32.62
CA GLN A 357 -9.10 2.15 -33.73
C GLN A 357 -10.40 1.34 -33.59
N ALA A 358 -11.41 1.94 -32.96
CA ALA A 358 -12.74 1.38 -32.99
C ALA A 358 -13.13 1.46 -34.46
N VAL A 359 -13.13 0.30 -35.12
CA VAL A 359 -13.80 0.11 -36.42
C VAL A 359 -15.11 0.87 -36.32
N LYS A 360 -15.30 1.84 -37.22
CA LYS A 360 -16.34 2.89 -37.23
C LYS A 360 -17.78 2.35 -37.05
N ALA A 361 -18.09 1.77 -35.90
CA ALA A 361 -19.43 1.56 -35.43
C ALA A 361 -19.81 2.89 -34.80
N HIS A 362 -20.69 3.60 -35.49
CA HIS A 362 -21.27 4.88 -35.12
C HIS A 362 -22.11 4.71 -33.84
N ASP A 363 -21.45 4.49 -32.70
CA ASP A 363 -22.14 4.43 -31.42
C ASP A 363 -22.32 5.86 -30.93
N ASN A 364 -23.43 6.48 -31.38
CA ASN A 364 -23.80 7.88 -31.09
C ASN A 364 -23.97 8.18 -29.59
N ASN A 365 -23.85 7.17 -28.72
CA ASN A 365 -23.92 7.30 -27.27
C ASN A 365 -22.55 7.46 -26.58
N ALA A 366 -21.43 7.28 -27.29
CA ALA A 366 -20.12 7.56 -26.74
C ALA A 366 -19.85 9.07 -26.79
N ARG A 367 -20.49 9.83 -25.88
CA ARG A 367 -20.09 11.20 -25.55
C ARG A 367 -18.64 11.15 -25.07
N ALA A 368 -17.70 11.34 -25.98
CA ALA A 368 -16.30 11.56 -25.64
C ALA A 368 -16.27 12.70 -24.62
N CYS A 369 -15.63 12.47 -23.47
CA CYS A 369 -15.47 13.48 -22.44
C CYS A 369 -14.74 14.68 -23.07
N GLN A 370 -15.47 15.74 -23.41
CA GLN A 370 -14.95 16.91 -24.15
C GLN A 370 -14.20 17.89 -23.24
N ASP A 371 -13.80 17.45 -22.05
CA ASP A 371 -13.26 18.34 -21.04
C ASP A 371 -11.88 18.88 -21.44
N VAL A 372 -11.74 20.19 -21.24
CA VAL A 372 -10.50 20.94 -21.37
C VAL A 372 -9.64 20.62 -20.15
N VAL A 373 -8.46 20.04 -20.38
CA VAL A 373 -7.44 19.87 -19.34
C VAL A 373 -6.92 21.26 -18.97
N LEU A 374 -7.31 21.77 -17.80
CA LEU A 374 -6.68 22.96 -17.23
C LEU A 374 -5.34 22.53 -16.64
N TYR A 375 -4.26 23.05 -17.20
CA TYR A 375 -2.92 22.95 -16.61
C TYR A 375 -2.92 23.71 -15.27
N SER A 376 -2.63 23.01 -14.18
CA SER A 376 -2.30 23.61 -12.88
C SER A 376 -0.79 23.75 -12.73
#